data_AF-A0A059LF42-F1
#
_entry.id   AF-A0A059LF42-F1
#
_cell.length_a   1.000
_cell.length_b   1.000
_cell.length_c   1.000
_cell.angle_alpha   90.00
_cell.angle_beta   90.00
_cell.angle_gamma   90.00
#
_symmetry.space_group_name_H-M   'P 1'
#
loop_
_entity.id
_entity.type
_entity.pdbx_description
1 polymer ?
#
loop_
_entity_poly.entity_id
_entity_poly.type
_entity_poly.pdbx_seq_one_letter_code
_entity_poly.pdbx_strand_id
1 'polypeptide(L)'
;MAHTVLRNGRGIEVTILHVGATIQKLLVPDKHGKVVDVVLGFDNVQAYENGTSPYMGAIVGRVANRIAGGTFELNGKRYTLAKNNGPNSLHGKAAVEVWNDDVGRMRS
;
A
#
# COMPACT_ATOMS: atom_id res chain seq x y z
N MET A 1 -16.00 -3.46 -4.28
CA MET A 1 -14.86 -2.55 -4.47
C MET A 1 -13.80 -3.24 -5.30
N ALA A 2 -13.10 -2.47 -6.13
CA ALA A 2 -12.21 -3.01 -7.14
C ALA A 2 -10.88 -3.49 -6.52
N HIS A 3 -10.49 -4.69 -6.92
CA HIS A 3 -9.28 -5.38 -6.49
C HIS A 3 -8.86 -6.31 -7.62
N THR A 4 -7.58 -6.65 -7.64
CA THR A 4 -7.01 -7.61 -8.58
C THR A 4 -6.43 -8.79 -7.82
N VAL A 5 -6.75 -10.00 -8.27
CA VAL A 5 -6.23 -11.25 -7.73
C VAL A 5 -5.25 -11.85 -8.73
N LEU A 6 -4.00 -12.06 -8.31
CA LEU A 6 -2.99 -12.72 -9.13
C LEU A 6 -2.72 -14.11 -8.54
N ARG A 7 -2.70 -15.13 -9.41
CA ARG A 7 -2.43 -16.52 -9.05
C ARG A 7 -1.29 -17.06 -9.89
N ASN A 8 -0.41 -17.86 -9.29
CA ASN A 8 0.57 -18.62 -10.05
C ASN A 8 0.25 -20.13 -10.05
N GLY A 9 0.94 -20.88 -10.92
CA GLY A 9 0.79 -22.34 -11.00
C GLY A 9 1.34 -23.13 -9.81
N ARG A 10 1.81 -22.44 -8.75
CA ARG A 10 2.37 -23.04 -7.53
C ARG A 10 1.46 -22.86 -6.31
N GLY A 11 0.23 -22.40 -6.52
CA GLY A 11 -0.75 -22.21 -5.45
C GLY A 11 -0.55 -20.95 -4.61
N ILE A 12 0.27 -19.99 -5.08
CA ILE A 12 0.37 -18.66 -4.47
C ILE A 12 -0.70 -17.76 -5.07
N GLU A 13 -1.40 -17.04 -4.19
CA GLU A 13 -2.40 -16.04 -4.57
C GLU A 13 -2.14 -14.74 -3.82
N VAL A 14 -2.22 -13.60 -4.52
CA VAL A 14 -2.18 -12.27 -3.91
C VAL A 14 -3.41 -11.47 -4.30
N THR A 15 -4.04 -10.84 -3.31
CA THR A 15 -5.15 -9.90 -3.51
C THR A 15 -4.65 -8.49 -3.30
N ILE A 16 -4.78 -7.66 -4.33
CA ILE A 16 -4.34 -6.26 -4.35
C ILE A 16 -5.56 -5.36 -4.46
N LEU A 17 -5.78 -4.50 -3.47
CA LEU A 17 -6.84 -3.49 -3.49
C LEU A 17 -6.40 -2.28 -4.31
N HIS A 18 -7.33 -1.65 -5.00
CA HIS A 18 -7.06 -0.39 -5.69
C HIS A 18 -6.76 0.76 -4.71
N VAL A 19 -7.38 0.74 -3.52
CA VAL A 19 -7.06 1.69 -2.45
C VAL A 19 -5.64 1.45 -1.94
N GLY A 20 -4.79 2.47 -2.08
CA GLY A 20 -3.38 2.43 -1.69
C GLY A 20 -2.52 1.41 -2.46
N ALA A 21 -3.04 0.81 -3.54
CA ALA A 21 -2.44 -0.36 -4.19
C ALA A 21 -2.05 -1.44 -3.16
N THR A 22 -2.96 -1.71 -2.23
CA THR A 22 -2.67 -2.43 -0.98
C THR A 22 -2.65 -3.94 -1.19
N ILE A 23 -1.59 -4.61 -0.75
CA ILE A 23 -1.58 -6.06 -0.57
C ILE A 23 -2.48 -6.40 0.62
N GLN A 24 -3.68 -6.92 0.35
CA GLN A 24 -4.64 -7.30 1.38
C GLN A 24 -4.41 -8.72 1.89
N LYS A 25 -4.12 -9.64 0.98
CA LYS A 25 -3.94 -11.08 1.26
C LYS A 25 -2.79 -11.62 0.44
N LEU A 26 -2.00 -12.51 1.04
CA LEU A 26 -0.95 -13.25 0.36
C LEU A 26 -1.02 -14.70 0.84
N LEU A 27 -1.69 -15.53 0.05
CA LEU A 27 -1.88 -16.94 0.33
C LEU A 27 -0.68 -17.72 -0.20
N VAL A 28 -0.01 -18.45 0.69
CA VAL A 28 1.20 -19.24 0.39
C VAL A 28 1.03 -20.66 0.94
N PRO A 29 1.30 -21.70 0.13
CA PRO A 29 1.38 -23.07 0.63
C PRO A 29 2.58 -23.26 1.57
N ASP A 30 2.35 -23.86 2.74
CA ASP A 30 3.41 -24.27 3.64
C ASP A 30 4.11 -25.56 3.15
N LYS A 31 5.04 -26.09 3.96
CA LYS A 31 5.78 -27.32 3.64
C LYS A 31 4.92 -28.58 3.48
N HIS A 32 3.66 -28.55 3.94
CA HIS A 32 2.67 -29.62 3.84
C HIS A 32 1.61 -29.32 2.76
N GLY A 33 1.77 -28.23 2.00
CA GLY A 33 0.80 -27.79 0.99
C GLY A 33 -0.42 -27.09 1.58
N LYS A 34 -0.46 -26.84 2.90
CA LYS A 34 -1.55 -26.08 3.50
C LYS A 34 -1.39 -24.61 3.18
N VAL A 35 -2.40 -24.01 2.56
CA VAL A 35 -2.40 -22.59 2.20
C VAL A 35 -2.71 -21.73 3.42
N VAL A 36 -1.88 -20.71 3.66
CA VAL A 36 -2.01 -19.77 4.78
C VAL A 36 -1.82 -18.34 4.27
N ASP A 37 -2.58 -17.40 4.83
CA ASP A 37 -2.36 -15.97 4.62
C ASP A 37 -1.17 -15.52 5.47
N VAL A 38 -0.12 -14.99 4.82
CA VAL A 38 1.15 -14.65 5.48
C VAL A 38 1.34 -13.15 5.68
N VAL A 39 0.34 -12.33 5.36
CA VAL A 39 0.38 -10.87 5.59
C VAL A 39 -0.65 -10.45 6.62
N LEU A 40 -0.34 -9.36 7.33
CA LEU A 40 -1.32 -8.68 8.16
C LEU A 40 -2.23 -7.84 7.29
N GLY A 41 -3.52 -7.85 7.58
CA GLY A 41 -4.52 -7.12 6.83
C GLY A 41 -5.87 -7.14 7.53
N PHE A 42 -6.82 -6.39 6.97
CA PHE A 42 -8.23 -6.45 7.31
C PHE A 42 -9.00 -7.21 6.22
N ASP A 43 -10.03 -7.93 6.64
CA ASP A 43 -11.02 -8.49 5.70
C ASP A 43 -11.89 -7.41 5.09
N ASN A 44 -12.15 -6.33 5.84
CA ASN A 44 -13.03 -5.25 5.42
C ASN A 44 -12.26 -4.08 4.78
N VAL A 45 -12.68 -3.68 3.59
CA VAL A 45 -12.04 -2.60 2.83
C VAL A 45 -12.19 -1.23 3.50
N GLN A 46 -13.30 -0.96 4.18
CA GLN A 46 -13.50 0.30 4.91
C GLN A 46 -12.45 0.51 6.01
N ALA A 47 -11.84 -0.56 6.53
CA ALA A 47 -10.76 -0.46 7.52
C ALA A 47 -9.45 0.12 6.94
N TYR A 48 -9.27 0.03 5.62
CA TYR A 48 -8.16 0.67 4.91
C TYR A 48 -8.48 2.13 4.56
N GLU A 49 -9.75 2.46 4.32
CA GLU A 49 -10.19 3.82 3.99
C GLU A 49 -10.30 4.72 5.23
N ASN A 50 -10.73 4.17 6.37
CA ASN A 50 -10.98 4.93 7.59
C ASN A 50 -9.72 5.24 8.41
N GLY A 51 -8.54 4.85 7.93
CA GLY A 51 -7.25 5.19 8.53
C GLY A 51 -6.93 4.44 9.82
N THR A 52 -7.60 3.31 10.13
CA THR A 52 -7.29 2.49 11.32
C THR A 52 -5.86 1.94 11.29
N SER A 53 -5.34 1.60 10.10
CA SER A 53 -3.93 1.31 9.85
C SER A 53 -3.58 1.66 8.38
N PRO A 54 -3.29 2.93 8.08
CA PRO A 54 -3.28 3.45 6.70
C PRO A 54 -2.10 2.95 5.85
N TYR A 55 -1.16 2.20 6.44
CA TYR A 55 0.06 1.76 5.77
C TYR A 55 0.18 0.23 5.66
N MET A 56 -0.78 -0.53 6.18
CA MET A 56 -0.71 -1.98 6.17
C MET A 56 -0.87 -2.50 4.74
N GLY A 57 0.22 -3.05 4.18
CA GLY A 57 0.27 -3.57 2.81
C GLY A 57 0.23 -2.50 1.70
N ALA A 58 0.08 -1.22 2.04
CA ALA A 58 -0.08 -0.13 1.07
C ALA A 58 1.24 0.32 0.45
N ILE A 59 1.18 0.83 -0.78
CA ILE A 59 2.28 1.60 -1.36
C ILE A 59 2.35 2.96 -0.64
N VAL A 60 3.55 3.30 -0.19
CA VAL A 60 3.82 4.53 0.57
C VAL A 60 4.51 5.57 -0.33
N GLY A 61 3.96 6.79 -0.39
CA GLY A 61 4.54 7.86 -1.21
C GLY A 61 3.88 9.24 -1.02
N ARG A 62 4.45 10.32 -1.53
CA ARG A 62 5.57 10.42 -2.49
C ARG A 62 6.96 10.17 -1.88
N VAL A 63 7.13 10.39 -0.58
CA VAL A 63 8.38 10.11 0.15
C VAL A 63 8.05 9.20 1.31
N ALA A 64 8.65 8.01 1.32
CA ALA A 64 8.50 7.09 2.43
C ALA A 64 9.30 7.55 3.65
N ASN A 65 8.80 7.20 4.83
CA ASN A 65 9.35 7.60 6.12
C ASN A 65 9.34 9.13 6.33
N ARG A 66 10.27 9.64 7.14
CA ARG A 66 10.21 10.99 7.71
C ARG A 66 11.01 12.01 6.91
N ILE A 67 10.44 13.20 6.78
CA ILE A 67 11.16 14.43 6.45
C ILE A 67 11.19 15.30 7.71
N ALA A 68 12.41 15.54 8.20
CA ALA A 68 12.67 16.28 9.42
C ALA A 68 12.08 17.69 9.35
N GLY A 69 11.37 18.09 10.40
CA GLY A 69 10.75 19.43 10.47
C GLY A 69 9.66 19.67 9.42
N GLY A 70 9.27 18.64 8.65
CA GLY A 70 8.32 18.77 7.55
C GLY A 70 8.77 19.75 6.48
N THR A 71 10.07 19.95 6.30
CA THR A 71 10.62 20.89 5.32
C THR A 71 11.86 20.31 4.65
N PHE A 72 12.05 20.67 3.39
CA PHE A 72 13.27 20.37 2.65
C PHE A 72 13.51 21.47 1.62
N GLU A 73 14.72 21.52 1.09
CA GLU A 73 15.09 22.42 0.00
C GLU A 73 15.40 21.61 -1.25
N LEU A 74 14.91 22.07 -2.40
CA LEU A 74 15.21 21.48 -3.69
C LEU A 74 15.38 22.61 -4.71
N ASN A 75 16.51 22.62 -5.41
CA ASN A 75 16.87 23.64 -6.40
C ASN A 75 16.77 25.08 -5.86
N GLY A 76 17.26 25.32 -4.63
CA GLY A 76 17.23 26.64 -3.99
C GLY A 76 15.84 27.08 -3.50
N LYS A 77 14.81 26.25 -3.65
CA LYS A 77 13.46 26.53 -3.16
C LYS A 77 13.15 25.68 -1.93
N ARG A 78 12.72 26.34 -0.86
CA ARG A 78 12.21 25.68 0.35
C ARG A 78 10.76 25.22 0.14
N TYR A 79 10.50 23.97 0.51
CA TYR A 79 9.18 23.37 0.53
C TYR A 79 8.79 23.05 1.97
N THR A 80 7.52 23.27 2.27
CA THR A 80 6.91 22.91 3.56
C THR A 80 5.81 21.88 3.30
N LEU A 81 5.82 20.81 4.09
CA LEU A 81 4.94 19.67 3.99
C LEU A 81 3.99 19.62 5.19
N ALA A 82 2.93 18.82 5.06
CA ALA A 82 2.08 18.49 6.19
C ALA A 82 2.89 17.77 7.28
N LYS A 83 2.76 18.25 8.52
CA LYS A 83 3.35 17.64 9.71
C LYS A 83 2.34 16.69 10.34
N ASN A 84 2.42 15.43 9.97
CA ASN A 84 1.54 14.35 10.45
C ASN A 84 2.24 13.39 11.42
N ASN A 85 3.48 13.70 11.82
CA ASN A 85 4.20 12.93 12.84
C ASN A 85 5.06 13.86 13.71
N GLY A 86 4.41 14.49 14.70
CA GLY A 86 5.06 15.49 15.56
C GLY A 86 5.60 16.66 14.71
N PRO A 87 6.88 17.03 14.82
CA PRO A 87 7.44 18.11 14.00
C PRO A 87 7.69 17.69 12.54
N ASN A 88 7.56 16.40 12.21
CA ASN A 88 7.99 15.82 10.94
C ASN A 88 6.82 15.56 9.99
N SER A 89 7.14 15.45 8.71
CA SER A 89 6.25 14.84 7.72
C SER A 89 6.58 13.35 7.60
N LEU A 90 5.59 12.48 7.52
CA LEU A 90 5.71 11.02 7.49
C LEU A 90 4.90 10.47 6.31
N HIS A 91 5.50 9.58 5.52
CA HIS A 91 4.80 8.76 4.51
C HIS A 91 4.05 9.56 3.43
N GLY A 92 4.44 10.81 3.22
CA GLY A 92 4.13 11.55 1.99
C GLY A 92 2.79 12.27 1.93
N LYS A 93 1.73 11.86 2.65
CA LYS A 93 0.42 12.55 2.76
C LYS A 93 -0.41 11.95 3.92
N ALA A 94 -1.56 12.55 4.26
CA ALA A 94 -2.52 11.98 5.20
C ALA A 94 -3.62 11.11 4.55
N ALA A 95 -3.87 11.28 3.24
CA ALA A 95 -4.96 10.60 2.53
C ALA A 95 -4.46 9.43 1.68
N VAL A 96 -5.21 8.33 1.68
CA VAL A 96 -4.98 7.16 0.81
C VAL A 96 -5.68 7.40 -0.53
N GLU A 97 -4.98 7.13 -1.63
CA GLU A 97 -5.49 7.32 -2.99
C GLU A 97 -5.97 5.99 -3.59
N VAL A 98 -6.92 6.05 -4.53
CA VAL A 98 -7.38 4.90 -5.32
C VAL A 98 -6.61 4.87 -6.64
N TRP A 99 -6.03 3.72 -6.96
CA TRP A 99 -5.20 3.50 -8.14
C TRP A 99 -5.98 2.77 -9.22
N ASN A 100 -5.69 3.08 -10.48
CA ASN A 100 -6.15 2.28 -11.62
C ASN A 100 -5.23 1.07 -11.82
N ASP A 101 -5.78 -0.04 -12.26
CA ASP A 101 -5.03 -1.18 -12.76
C ASP A 101 -5.19 -1.35 -14.28
N ASP A 102 -4.20 -2.01 -14.90
CA ASP A 102 -4.26 -2.48 -16.29
C ASP A 102 -3.81 -3.94 -16.31
N VAL A 103 -4.79 -4.86 -16.31
CA VAL A 103 -4.56 -6.31 -16.34
C VAL A 103 -4.71 -6.87 -17.78
N GLY A 104 -4.65 -6.01 -18.81
CA GLY A 104 -5.19 -6.33 -20.14
C GLY A 104 -4.28 -6.19 -21.37
N ARG A 105 -2.96 -5.96 -21.25
CA ARG A 105 -2.11 -5.62 -22.41
C ARG A 105 -0.88 -6.49 -22.70
N MET A 106 -0.79 -7.70 -22.14
CA MET A 106 0.08 -8.75 -22.69
C MET A 106 -0.77 -9.83 -23.34
N ARG A 107 -1.13 -9.60 -24.61
CA ARG A 107 -1.39 -10.70 -25.54
C ARG A 107 -0.04 -11.08 -26.15
N SER A 108 0.30 -12.36 -26.07
CA SER A 108 1.32 -12.98 -26.94
C SER A 108 0.99 -12.75 -28.40
#